data_AF-A0A9W5VQ97-F1
#
_entry.id   AF-A0A9W5VQ97-F1
#
_cell.length_a   1.000
_cell.length_b   1.000
_cell.length_c   1.000
_cell.angle_alpha   90.00
_cell.angle_beta   90.00
_cell.angle_gamma   90.00
#
_symmetry.space_group_name_H-M   'P 1'
#
loop_
_entity.id
_entity.type
_entity.pdbx_description
1 polymer ?
#
loop_
_entity_poly.entity_id
_entity_poly.type
_entity_poly.pdbx_seq_one_letter_code
_entity_poly.pdbx_strand_id
1 'polypeptide(L)'
;MIGICMGLSVGLIAFLCIQTFAFQMKKLEQGTYDRYGFYLMTLTVGCVYISDRFLGEERVQQIIILLSATLVTGLAVACIGKQLLYDYKHKKLPFHRK
;
A
#
# COMPACT_ATOMS: atom_id res chain seq x y z
N MET A 1 -6.70 -15.26 -13.53
CA MET A 1 -7.07 -15.75 -12.16
C MET A 1 -6.07 -15.32 -11.10
N ILE A 2 -4.76 -15.54 -11.28
CA ILE A 2 -3.74 -15.20 -10.26
C ILE A 2 -3.73 -13.72 -9.86
N GLY A 3 -3.82 -12.80 -10.82
CA GLY A 3 -3.85 -11.36 -10.55
C GLY A 3 -5.06 -10.90 -9.73
N ILE A 4 -6.21 -11.58 -9.86
CA ILE A 4 -7.43 -11.25 -9.10
C ILE A 4 -7.25 -11.70 -7.64
N CYS A 5 -6.70 -12.90 -7.41
CA CYS A 5 -6.37 -13.35 -6.05
C CYS A 5 -5.37 -12.44 -5.35
N MET A 6 -4.33 -11.97 -6.05
CA MET A 6 -3.36 -11.02 -5.49
C MET A 6 -4.00 -9.66 -5.19
N GLY A 7 -4.86 -9.15 -6.09
CA GLY A 7 -5.59 -7.91 -5.83
C GLY A 7 -6.50 -8.01 -4.62
N LEU A 8 -7.22 -9.13 -4.48
CA LEU A 8 -8.10 -9.40 -3.34
C LEU A 8 -7.32 -9.52 -2.03
N SER A 9 -6.17 -10.21 -2.01
CA SER A 9 -5.35 -10.32 -0.79
C SER A 9 -4.80 -8.97 -0.36
N VAL A 10 -4.30 -8.15 -1.30
CA VAL A 10 -3.87 -6.77 -1.01
C VAL A 10 -5.01 -5.93 -0.47
N GLY A 11 -6.20 -6.01 -1.08
CA GLY A 11 -7.38 -5.29 -0.61
C GLY A 11 -7.81 -5.69 0.80
N LEU A 12 -7.76 -6.98 1.12
CA LEU A 12 -8.13 -7.53 2.43
C LEU A 12 -7.10 -7.13 3.50
N ILE A 13 -5.81 -7.18 3.18
CA ILE A 13 -4.74 -6.66 4.04
C ILE A 13 -4.92 -5.17 4.28
N ALA A 14 -5.24 -4.41 3.24
CA ALA A 14 -5.47 -2.97 3.36
C ALA A 14 -6.66 -2.67 4.28
N PHE A 15 -7.76 -3.39 4.10
CA PHE A 15 -8.95 -3.28 4.94
C PHE A 15 -8.66 -3.58 6.41
N LEU A 16 -7.96 -4.69 6.68
CA LEU A 16 -7.53 -5.05 8.03
C LEU A 16 -6.63 -3.97 8.63
N CYS A 17 -5.62 -3.50 7.89
CA CYS A 17 -4.73 -2.44 8.36
C CYS A 17 -5.49 -1.14 8.68
N ILE A 18 -6.47 -0.77 7.86
CA ILE A 18 -7.33 0.39 8.09
C ILE A 18 -8.12 0.26 9.41
N GLN A 19 -8.56 -0.96 9.74
CA GLN A 19 -9.35 -1.25 10.93
C GLN A 19 -8.49 -1.38 12.20
N THR A 20 -7.31 -2.00 12.09
CA THR A 20 -6.43 -2.30 13.23
C THR A 20 -5.53 -1.12 13.60
N PHE A 21 -5.06 -0.33 12.64
CA PHE A 21 -4.19 0.81 12.94
C PHE A 21 -4.98 2.05 13.38
N ALA A 22 -4.60 2.60 14.53
CA ALA A 22 -5.06 3.91 14.97
C ALA A 22 -4.32 5.01 14.19
N PHE A 23 -4.83 5.36 13.01
CA PHE A 23 -4.30 6.46 12.19
C PHE A 23 -4.41 7.79 12.94
N GLN A 24 -3.30 8.52 13.02
CA GLN A 24 -3.29 9.81 13.71
C GLN A 24 -3.82 10.92 12.81
N MET A 25 -4.88 11.61 13.27
CA MET A 25 -5.55 12.68 12.52
C MET A 25 -4.60 13.80 12.10
N LYS A 26 -3.62 14.18 12.96
CA LYS A 26 -2.62 15.21 12.62
C LYS A 26 -1.76 14.85 11.40
N LYS A 27 -1.40 13.57 11.26
CA LYS A 27 -0.61 13.08 10.13
C LYS A 27 -1.45 12.88 8.87
N LEU A 28 -2.75 12.60 9.02
CA LEU A 28 -3.73 12.58 7.93
C LEU A 28 -3.91 14.01 7.38
N GLU A 29 -4.09 15.00 8.25
CA GLU A 29 -4.32 16.38 7.83
C GLU A 29 -3.15 16.99 7.06
N GLN A 30 -1.93 16.57 7.39
CA GLN A 30 -0.70 17.03 6.76
C GLN A 30 -0.35 16.27 5.45
N GLY A 31 -1.14 15.27 5.04
CA GLY A 31 -0.87 14.51 3.82
C GLY A 31 0.28 13.49 3.94
N THR A 32 0.76 13.24 5.16
CA THR A 32 2.00 12.47 5.37
C THR A 32 1.79 10.98 5.05
N TYR A 33 0.59 10.45 5.24
CA TYR A 33 0.29 9.05 4.94
C TYR A 33 0.27 8.75 3.44
N ASP A 34 -0.09 9.71 2.60
CA ASP A 34 0.01 9.57 1.14
C ASP A 34 1.48 9.43 0.73
N ARG A 35 2.34 10.31 1.25
CA ARG A 35 3.79 10.24 1.03
C ARG A 35 4.38 8.91 1.51
N TYR A 36 3.98 8.42 2.68
CA TYR A 36 4.42 7.10 3.15
C TYR A 36 3.93 5.98 2.24
N GLY A 37 2.67 6.02 1.80
CA GLY A 37 2.13 5.02 0.87
C GLY A 37 2.87 5.00 -0.46
N PHE A 38 3.12 6.16 -1.07
CA PHE A 38 3.91 6.28 -2.30
C PHE A 38 5.36 5.84 -2.13
N TYR A 39 5.99 6.17 -1.00
CA TYR A 39 7.35 5.72 -0.69
C TYR A 39 7.41 4.20 -0.54
N LEU A 40 6.46 3.59 0.16
CA LEU A 40 6.38 2.14 0.31
C LEU A 40 6.10 1.44 -1.02
N MET A 41 5.24 1.99 -1.89
CA MET A 41 5.02 1.45 -3.23
C MET A 41 6.29 1.47 -4.08
N THR A 42 6.97 2.63 -4.15
CA THR A 42 8.20 2.78 -4.95
C THR A 42 9.32 1.89 -4.43
N LEU A 43 9.48 1.78 -3.11
CA LEU A 43 10.44 0.86 -2.49
C LEU A 43 10.10 -0.60 -2.78
N THR A 44 8.82 -0.98 -2.72
CA THR A 44 8.39 -2.36 -3.01
C THR A 44 8.69 -2.74 -4.45
N VAL A 45 8.38 -1.87 -5.41
CA VAL A 45 8.70 -2.09 -6.83
C VAL A 45 10.21 -2.22 -7.04
N GLY A 46 11.01 -1.36 -6.41
CA GLY A 46 12.47 -1.44 -6.46
C GLY A 46 13.02 -2.75 -5.88
N CYS A 47 12.55 -3.16 -4.71
CA CYS A 47 12.97 -4.40 -4.05
C CYS A 47 12.59 -5.64 -4.87
N VAL A 48 11.36 -5.68 -5.41
CA VAL A 48 10.91 -6.80 -6.25
C VAL A 48 11.75 -6.86 -7.53
N TYR A 49 12.01 -5.73 -8.18
CA TYR A 49 12.81 -5.68 -9.41
C TYR A 49 14.27 -6.11 -9.19
N ILE A 50 14.92 -5.63 -8.13
CA ILE A 50 16.28 -6.04 -7.78
C ILE A 50 16.29 -7.54 -7.44
N SER A 51 15.30 -8.01 -6.69
CA SER A 51 15.27 -9.40 -6.29
C SER A 51 15.01 -10.36 -7.46
N ASP A 52 14.14 -9.99 -8.39
CA ASP A 52 13.91 -10.77 -9.62
C ASP A 52 15.20 -10.90 -10.45
N ARG A 53 15.98 -9.81 -10.53
CA ARG A 53 17.22 -9.77 -11.31
C ARG A 53 18.40 -10.51 -10.68
N PHE A 54 18.48 -10.56 -9.34
CA PHE A 54 19.65 -11.12 -8.64
C PHE A 54 19.39 -12.45 -7.92
N LEU A 55 18.13 -12.79 -7.61
CA LEU A 55 17.76 -13.90 -6.71
C LEU A 55 16.75 -14.86 -7.36
N GLY A 56 16.66 -14.86 -8.70
CA GLY A 56 15.65 -15.57 -9.46
C GLY A 56 15.73 -17.10 -9.44
N GLU A 57 16.85 -17.69 -8.99
CA GLU A 57 17.03 -19.15 -8.98
C GLU A 57 16.46 -19.83 -7.71
N GLU A 58 16.32 -19.09 -6.60
CA GLU A 58 15.89 -19.63 -5.32
C GLU A 58 14.38 -19.44 -5.08
N ARG A 59 13.59 -20.49 -5.33
CA ARG A 59 12.11 -20.47 -5.17
C ARG A 59 11.65 -20.04 -3.79
N VAL A 60 12.37 -20.44 -2.73
CA VAL A 60 12.01 -20.07 -1.34
C VAL A 60 12.13 -18.57 -1.15
N GLN A 61 13.18 -17.97 -1.70
CA GLN A 61 13.42 -16.53 -1.60
C GLN A 61 12.39 -15.74 -2.40
N GLN A 62 12.03 -16.20 -3.61
CA GLN A 62 10.96 -15.61 -4.40
C GLN A 62 9.61 -15.61 -3.66
N ILE A 63 9.27 -16.69 -2.95
CA ILE A 63 8.03 -16.76 -2.16
C ILE A 63 8.06 -15.74 -1.00
N ILE A 64 9.19 -15.61 -0.30
CA ILE A 64 9.36 -14.63 0.78
C ILE A 64 9.25 -13.20 0.25
N ILE A 65 9.86 -12.91 -0.91
CA ILE A 65 9.77 -11.60 -1.57
C ILE A 65 8.34 -11.31 -2.00
N LEU A 66 7.64 -12.29 -2.57
CA LEU A 66 6.25 -12.14 -2.98
C LEU A 66 5.33 -11.85 -1.77
N LEU A 67 5.49 -12.59 -0.67
CA LEU A 67 4.72 -12.39 0.57
C LEU A 67 4.98 -11.01 1.18
N SER A 68 6.25 -10.64 1.32
CA SER A 68 6.65 -9.34 1.87
C SER A 68 6.17 -8.19 0.99
N ALA A 69 6.31 -8.28 -0.33
CA ALA A 69 5.80 -7.29 -1.27
C ALA A 69 4.26 -7.15 -1.19
N THR A 70 3.53 -8.26 -1.07
CA THR A 70 2.07 -8.26 -0.93
C THR A 70 1.63 -7.55 0.35
N LEU A 71 2.32 -7.81 1.47
CA LEU A 71 2.06 -7.16 2.76
C LEU A 71 2.36 -5.66 2.72
N VAL A 72 3.53 -5.27 2.21
CA VAL A 72 3.93 -3.85 2.13
C VAL A 72 3.03 -3.08 1.17
N THR A 73 2.64 -3.69 0.05
CA THR A 73 1.67 -3.08 -0.88
C THR A 73 0.31 -2.90 -0.22
N GLY A 74 -0.17 -3.89 0.55
CA GLY A 74 -1.40 -3.76 1.34
C GLY A 74 -1.34 -2.62 2.36
N LEU A 75 -0.21 -2.45 3.05
CA LEU A 75 0.02 -1.31 3.96
C LEU A 75 0.04 0.03 3.21
N ALA A 76 0.68 0.11 2.05
CA ALA A 76 0.71 1.31 1.23
C ALA A 76 -0.70 1.71 0.78
N VAL A 77 -1.47 0.74 0.27
CA VAL A 77 -2.88 0.93 -0.13
C VAL A 77 -3.74 1.32 1.06
N ALA A 78 -3.50 0.77 2.26
CA ALA A 78 -4.21 1.18 3.48
C ALA A 78 -3.97 2.67 3.80
N CYS A 79 -2.71 3.11 3.75
CA CYS A 79 -2.33 4.51 4.02
C CYS A 79 -2.97 5.47 3.01
N ILE A 80 -2.85 5.19 1.71
CA ILE A 80 -3.44 6.00 0.63
C ILE A 80 -4.96 5.98 0.73
N GLY A 81 -5.56 4.80 0.94
CA GLY A 81 -7.00 4.64 1.05
C GLY A 81 -7.60 5.40 2.23
N LYS A 82 -6.95 5.37 3.40
CA LYS A 82 -7.38 6.15 4.57
C LYS A 82 -7.22 7.65 4.35
N GLN A 83 -6.14 8.07 3.71
CA GLN A 83 -5.90 9.46 3.34
C GLN A 83 -7.00 9.97 2.40
N LEU A 84 -7.30 9.19 1.35
CA LEU A 84 -8.33 9.50 0.36
C LEU A 84 -9.73 9.55 0.98
N LEU A 85 -10.06 8.63 1.89
CA LEU A 85 -11.31 8.66 2.66
C LEU A 85 -11.43 9.92 3.52
N TYR A 86 -10.34 10.35 4.14
CA TYR A 86 -10.28 11.57 4.94
C TYR A 86 -10.46 12.82 4.06
N ASP A 87 -9.75 12.90 2.94
CA ASP A 87 -9.85 14.01 2.00
C ASP A 87 -11.24 14.10 1.34
N TYR A 88 -11.89 12.96 1.11
CA TYR A 88 -13.29 12.89 0.68
C TYR A 88 -14.24 13.45 1.74
N LYS A 89 -14.12 13.01 2.99
CA LYS A 89 -14.96 13.50 4.10
C LYS A 89 -14.76 14.98 4.38
N HIS A 90 -13.55 15.50 4.19
CA HIS A 90 -13.23 16.91 4.45
C HIS A 90 -13.28 17.79 3.20
N LYS A 91 -13.79 17.29 2.07
CA LYS A 91 -13.89 18.03 0.79
C LYS A 91 -12.56 18.68 0.36
N LYS A 92 -11.43 18.09 0.77
CA LYS A 92 -10.07 18.54 0.38
C LYS A 92 -9.66 17.98 -0.99
N LEU A 93 -10.41 17.02 -1.54
CA LEU A 93 -10.19 16.55 -2.90
C LEU A 93 -10.34 17.71 -3.89
N PRO A 94 -9.33 17.98 -4.74
CA PRO A 94 -9.35 19.10 -5.68
C PRO A 94 -10.51 19.03 -6.68
N PHE A 95 -11.12 17.85 -6.86
CA PHE A 95 -12.29 17.61 -7.71
C PHE A 95 -13.63 18.05 -7.11
N HIS A 96 -13.68 18.56 -5.87
CA HIS A 96 -14.91 19.06 -5.26
C HIS A 96 -15.02 20.60 -5.28
N ARG A 97 -14.14 21.29 -6.04
CA ARG A 97 -14.33 22.70 -6.40
C ARG A 97 -15.15 22.78 -7.70
N LYS A 98 -16.47 22.89 -7.49
CA LYS A 98 -17.60 23.19 -8.40
C LYS A 98 -18.54 22.02 -8.60
#